data_AF-A0A9N8VXK6-F1
#
_entry.id   AF-A0A9N8VXK6-F1
#
_cell.length_a   1.000
_cell.length_b   1.000
_cell.length_c   1.000
_cell.angle_alpha   90.00
_cell.angle_beta   90.00
_cell.angle_gamma   90.00
#
_symmetry.space_group_name_H-M   'P 1'
#
loop_
_entity.id
_entity.type
_entity.pdbx_description
1 polymer ?
#
loop_
_entity_poly.entity_id
_entity_poly.type
_entity_poly.pdbx_seq_one_letter_code
_entity_poly.pdbx_strand_id
1 'polypeptide(L)'
;MLKNNLLFFILIFGYLLASTLVLINANEEPEQQIQNQQEVVDGFFSRSGHTNNWAVLVCTSRFWFNYRHMANTLSMYRTVKRLGIPDSNIILMLADDVACNPRNVFPATVFNNAGRYLDLYGDNVEVDYRGYEVTVENFIRVLTGRVSPDTPRSKRLLSDDRSNILVYMTGHGGNEFLKFQDAEEISSFDLADAFEQMWEKRRYNEILFMIDTCQANTMYSQIYSPNILATGSSELGENSYSHHMDTDIGVAVIDRFTYYNLEFLEKIDMQSKSTLKDLFDSYDPNLIHSTPGVRSDLFRRPLDKVLVTDFFGNVQNVELTEQKYNLSFTTAITSTSQQDVLNSSSSNQSILKNLINKDNSTSARTMAISRKSPISKSKNYHLSHVDPQKRHHISFFSQLSSSFLTAIVLIIISSRYLEYRQGPLNQLLQVFQMEKLGGAGTYKRYK
;
A
#
# COMPACT_ATOMS: atom_id res chain seq x y z
N MET A 1 -67.41 -27.00 49.35
CA MET A 1 -66.94 -27.14 47.95
C MET A 1 -66.74 -25.82 47.19
N LEU A 2 -67.14 -24.63 47.69
CA LEU A 2 -66.98 -23.37 46.93
C LEU A 2 -65.61 -22.65 47.05
N LYS A 3 -64.77 -22.94 48.05
CA LYS A 3 -63.48 -22.22 48.25
C LYS A 3 -62.32 -22.72 47.38
N ASN A 4 -62.37 -23.97 46.90
CA ASN A 4 -61.27 -24.54 46.10
C ASN A 4 -61.35 -24.20 44.60
N ASN A 5 -62.52 -23.77 44.10
CA ASN A 5 -62.67 -23.39 42.70
C ASN A 5 -62.15 -21.96 42.42
N LEU A 6 -62.24 -21.06 43.39
CA LEU A 6 -61.80 -19.67 43.21
C LEU A 6 -60.27 -19.56 43.05
N LEU A 7 -59.51 -20.35 43.81
CA LEU A 7 -58.05 -20.36 43.73
C LEU A 7 -57.55 -20.93 42.39
N PHE A 8 -58.27 -21.92 41.85
CA PHE A 8 -57.96 -22.52 40.55
C PHE A 8 -58.18 -21.53 39.39
N PHE A 9 -59.27 -20.76 39.43
CA PHE A 9 -59.55 -19.73 38.43
C PHE A 9 -58.55 -18.55 38.49
N ILE A 10 -58.11 -18.14 39.68
CA ILE A 10 -57.12 -17.07 39.83
C ILE A 10 -55.75 -17.49 39.27
N LEU A 11 -55.34 -18.74 39.49
CA LEU A 11 -54.07 -19.27 38.97
C LEU A 11 -54.07 -19.40 37.45
N ILE A 12 -55.18 -19.84 36.85
CA ILE A 12 -55.33 -19.91 35.38
C ILE A 12 -55.33 -18.51 34.76
N PHE A 13 -56.03 -17.56 35.37
CA PHE A 13 -56.09 -16.19 34.87
C PHE A 13 -54.73 -15.47 34.98
N GLY A 14 -53.98 -15.71 36.06
CA GLY A 14 -52.62 -15.22 36.21
C GLY A 14 -51.65 -15.81 35.18
N TYR A 15 -51.79 -17.10 34.85
CA TYR A 15 -50.96 -17.75 33.83
C TYR A 15 -51.26 -17.25 32.42
N LEU A 16 -52.53 -17.01 32.10
CA LEU A 16 -52.95 -16.41 30.83
C LEU A 16 -52.41 -14.98 30.66
N LEU A 17 -52.52 -14.14 31.69
CA LEU A 17 -51.97 -12.78 31.69
C LEU A 17 -50.44 -12.75 31.53
N ALA A 18 -49.73 -13.64 32.22
CA ALA A 18 -48.29 -13.76 32.10
C ALA A 18 -47.86 -14.22 30.69
N SER A 19 -48.59 -15.17 30.09
CA SER A 19 -48.31 -15.64 28.73
C SER A 19 -48.55 -14.58 27.66
N THR A 20 -49.57 -13.72 27.84
CA THR A 20 -49.83 -12.60 26.93
C THR A 20 -48.80 -11.49 27.05
N LEU A 21 -48.27 -11.21 28.25
CA LEU A 21 -47.18 -10.23 28.40
C LEU A 21 -45.86 -10.71 27.76
N VAL A 22 -45.57 -12.01 27.84
CA VAL A 22 -44.37 -12.59 27.20
C VAL A 22 -44.48 -12.57 25.67
N LEU A 23 -45.68 -12.73 25.11
CA LEU A 23 -45.91 -12.62 23.66
C LEU A 23 -45.89 -11.18 23.15
N ILE A 24 -46.27 -10.20 23.97
CA ILE A 24 -46.19 -8.76 23.61
C ILE A 24 -44.73 -8.29 23.60
N ASN A 25 -43.88 -8.79 24.51
CA ASN A 25 -42.45 -8.46 24.56
C ASN A 25 -41.59 -9.21 23.54
N ALA A 26 -42.14 -10.18 22.79
CA ALA A 26 -41.41 -10.98 21.80
C ALA A 26 -41.46 -10.41 20.37
N ASN A 27 -42.17 -9.30 20.15
CA ASN A 27 -42.39 -8.70 18.83
C ASN A 27 -41.68 -7.35 18.59
N GLU A 28 -40.76 -6.93 19.46
CA GLU A 28 -39.82 -5.85 19.15
C GLU A 28 -38.54 -6.44 18.54
N GLU A 29 -38.46 -6.50 17.21
CA GLU A 29 -37.18 -6.72 16.54
C GLU A 29 -36.23 -5.52 16.77
N PRO A 30 -34.92 -5.74 16.96
CA PRO A 30 -34.01 -4.69 17.37
C PRO A 30 -33.48 -3.92 16.15
N GLU A 31 -34.26 -2.98 15.59
CA GLU A 31 -33.76 -2.05 14.56
C GLU A 31 -32.55 -1.22 15.04
N GLN A 32 -32.42 -0.99 16.36
CA GLN A 32 -31.29 -0.26 16.96
C GLN A 32 -29.98 -1.06 17.03
N GLN A 33 -30.00 -2.40 17.01
CA GLN A 33 -28.76 -3.18 17.00
C GLN A 33 -28.14 -3.26 15.60
N ILE A 34 -28.97 -3.30 14.56
CA ILE A 34 -28.53 -3.34 13.16
C ILE A 34 -27.88 -1.99 12.78
N GLN A 35 -28.49 -0.87 13.15
CA GLN A 35 -27.90 0.46 12.91
C GLN A 35 -26.58 0.67 13.67
N ASN A 36 -26.50 0.23 14.94
CA ASN A 36 -25.26 0.31 15.72
C ASN A 36 -24.16 -0.62 15.17
N GLN A 37 -24.50 -1.80 14.64
CA GLN A 37 -23.51 -2.67 14.01
C GLN A 37 -23.04 -2.11 12.66
N GLN A 38 -23.94 -1.51 11.86
CA GLN A 38 -23.56 -0.88 10.58
C GLN A 38 -22.70 0.37 10.78
N GLU A 39 -23.02 1.24 11.75
CA GLU A 39 -22.17 2.40 12.09
C GLU A 39 -20.81 1.98 12.68
N VAL A 40 -20.78 0.94 13.50
CA VAL A 40 -19.52 0.43 14.09
C VAL A 40 -18.65 -0.25 13.03
N VAL A 41 -19.25 -0.91 12.02
CA VAL A 41 -18.53 -1.50 10.89
C VAL A 41 -18.03 -0.40 9.94
N ASP A 42 -18.86 0.56 9.53
CA ASP A 42 -18.44 1.67 8.67
C ASP A 42 -17.37 2.56 9.35
N GLY A 43 -17.51 2.82 10.66
CA GLY A 43 -16.53 3.57 11.45
C GLY A 43 -15.21 2.84 11.71
N PHE A 44 -15.17 1.52 11.56
CA PHE A 44 -13.96 0.70 11.69
C PHE A 44 -13.22 0.51 10.35
N PHE A 45 -13.92 0.58 9.20
CA PHE A 45 -13.37 0.18 7.90
C PHE A 45 -13.15 1.30 6.86
N SER A 46 -13.47 2.58 7.12
CA SER A 46 -12.93 3.68 6.29
C SER A 46 -12.98 5.02 7.03
N ARG A 47 -11.88 5.41 7.68
CA ARG A 47 -11.78 6.72 8.34
C ARG A 47 -11.69 7.90 7.37
N SER A 48 -11.37 7.64 6.10
CA SER A 48 -11.12 8.66 5.06
C SER A 48 -11.96 8.48 3.79
N GLY A 49 -12.90 7.53 3.76
CA GLY A 49 -13.89 7.37 2.69
C GLY A 49 -13.41 6.75 1.38
N HIS A 50 -12.10 6.59 1.17
CA HIS A 50 -11.53 5.97 -0.02
C HIS A 50 -11.32 4.45 0.15
N THR A 51 -11.16 3.74 -0.96
CA THR A 51 -11.11 2.27 -1.01
C THR A 51 -9.77 1.71 -1.49
N ASN A 52 -8.96 2.53 -2.15
CA ASN A 52 -7.62 2.18 -2.59
C ASN A 52 -6.76 3.43 -2.78
N ASN A 53 -5.45 3.23 -2.81
CA ASN A 53 -4.46 4.26 -3.11
C ASN A 53 -3.69 3.90 -4.38
N TRP A 54 -3.43 4.92 -5.19
CA TRP A 54 -2.59 4.86 -6.39
C TRP A 54 -1.41 5.81 -6.26
N ALA A 55 -0.29 5.46 -6.88
CA ALA A 55 0.85 6.35 -7.01
C ALA A 55 1.23 6.50 -8.48
N VAL A 56 1.44 7.73 -8.94
CA VAL A 56 2.01 8.05 -10.26
C VAL A 56 3.31 8.79 -10.01
N LEU A 57 4.43 8.13 -10.28
CA LEU A 57 5.76 8.58 -9.91
C LEU A 57 6.60 8.83 -11.17
N VAL A 58 7.01 10.07 -11.40
CA VAL A 58 7.58 10.49 -12.68
C VAL A 58 8.94 11.17 -12.47
N CYS A 59 10.00 10.54 -12.99
CA CYS A 59 11.28 11.20 -13.24
C CYS A 59 11.26 11.73 -14.68
N THR A 60 11.30 13.04 -14.85
CA THR A 60 11.20 13.66 -16.19
C THR A 60 12.55 13.93 -16.83
N SER A 61 13.65 13.81 -16.09
CA SER A 61 14.99 14.20 -16.56
C SER A 61 15.82 13.03 -17.05
N ARG A 62 16.71 13.31 -18.02
CA ARG A 62 17.68 12.35 -18.57
C ARG A 62 19.11 12.78 -18.33
N PHE A 63 20.05 11.91 -18.66
CA PHE A 63 21.50 12.10 -18.56
C PHE A 63 22.07 11.93 -17.16
N TRP A 64 23.35 11.54 -17.12
CA TRP A 64 24.07 11.19 -15.90
C TRP A 64 24.08 12.28 -14.83
N PHE A 65 24.20 13.55 -15.22
CA PHE A 65 24.21 14.68 -14.29
C PHE A 65 22.87 14.90 -13.58
N ASN A 66 21.80 14.23 -14.02
CA ASN A 66 20.47 14.26 -13.41
C ASN A 66 20.15 13.00 -12.62
N TYR A 67 21.17 12.23 -12.22
CA TYR A 67 21.06 11.01 -11.41
C TYR A 67 20.05 11.15 -10.26
N ARG A 68 20.13 12.24 -9.51
CA ARG A 68 19.24 12.55 -8.37
C ARG A 68 17.75 12.48 -8.70
N HIS A 69 17.29 12.89 -9.88
CA HIS A 69 15.87 12.86 -10.20
C HIS A 69 15.36 11.41 -10.31
N MET A 70 16.17 10.49 -10.84
CA MET A 70 15.82 9.06 -10.85
C MET A 70 15.86 8.47 -9.43
N ALA A 71 16.89 8.81 -8.64
CA ALA A 71 17.00 8.37 -7.25
C ALA A 71 15.85 8.88 -6.36
N ASN A 72 15.40 10.12 -6.57
CA ASN A 72 14.24 10.72 -5.93
C ASN A 72 12.97 9.89 -6.19
N THR A 73 12.65 9.64 -7.47
CA THR A 73 11.46 8.87 -7.87
C THR A 73 11.52 7.44 -7.34
N LEU A 74 12.68 6.78 -7.41
CA LEU A 74 12.85 5.43 -6.85
C LEU A 74 12.74 5.41 -5.32
N SER A 75 13.16 6.48 -4.63
CA SER A 75 12.99 6.61 -3.19
C SER A 75 11.52 6.75 -2.79
N MET A 76 10.74 7.52 -3.56
CA MET A 76 9.28 7.59 -3.37
C MET A 76 8.61 6.25 -3.68
N TYR A 77 9.02 5.57 -4.75
CA TYR A 77 8.54 4.23 -5.12
C TYR A 77 8.76 3.23 -3.97
N ARG A 78 9.97 3.18 -3.41
CA ARG A 78 10.26 2.34 -2.25
C ARG A 78 9.38 2.70 -1.04
N THR A 79 9.12 3.98 -0.82
CA THR A 79 8.29 4.45 0.30
C THR A 79 6.85 3.96 0.18
N VAL A 80 6.20 4.14 -0.97
CA VAL A 80 4.82 3.66 -1.17
C VAL A 80 4.72 2.14 -1.11
N LYS A 81 5.73 1.41 -1.63
CA LYS A 81 5.79 -0.06 -1.49
C LYS A 81 5.99 -0.51 -0.05
N ARG A 82 6.86 0.16 0.71
CA ARG A 82 7.10 -0.13 2.13
C ARG A 82 5.82 0.08 2.95
N LEU A 83 5.01 1.05 2.58
CA LEU A 83 3.71 1.33 3.20
C LEU A 83 2.56 0.51 2.59
N GLY A 84 2.88 -0.40 1.66
CA GLY A 84 2.04 -1.50 1.22
C GLY A 84 1.27 -1.28 -0.08
N ILE A 85 1.44 -0.17 -0.79
CA ILE A 85 0.81 0.02 -2.11
C ILE A 85 1.43 -1.02 -3.07
N PRO A 86 0.62 -1.89 -3.70
CA PRO A 86 1.13 -2.91 -4.61
C PRO A 86 1.56 -2.31 -5.94
N ASP A 87 2.48 -2.97 -6.66
CA ASP A 87 2.95 -2.50 -7.98
C ASP A 87 1.82 -2.34 -8.99
N SER A 88 0.75 -3.13 -8.88
CA SER A 88 -0.46 -2.97 -9.71
C SER A 88 -1.17 -1.61 -9.56
N ASN A 89 -0.83 -0.86 -8.52
CA ASN A 89 -1.37 0.45 -8.19
C ASN A 89 -0.30 1.57 -8.26
N ILE A 90 0.90 1.27 -8.75
CA ILE A 90 1.98 2.23 -8.91
C ILE A 90 2.27 2.33 -10.40
N ILE A 91 2.21 3.54 -10.96
CA ILE A 91 2.70 3.84 -12.30
C ILE A 91 4.06 4.51 -12.16
N LEU A 92 5.12 3.82 -12.57
CA LEU A 92 6.50 4.33 -12.49
C LEU A 92 7.02 4.73 -13.89
N MET A 93 7.39 6.00 -14.04
CA MET A 93 7.96 6.55 -15.27
C MET A 93 9.39 7.02 -15.03
N LEU A 94 10.37 6.38 -15.66
CA LEU A 94 11.80 6.73 -15.54
C LEU A 94 12.37 7.13 -16.91
N ALA A 95 12.64 8.42 -17.08
CA ALA A 95 13.09 8.99 -18.35
C ALA A 95 14.48 8.50 -18.80
N ASP A 96 15.32 8.01 -17.89
CA ASP A 96 16.62 7.42 -18.21
C ASP A 96 16.91 6.22 -17.31
N ASP A 97 17.97 5.49 -17.65
CA ASP A 97 18.44 4.36 -16.87
C ASP A 97 19.87 4.60 -16.38
N VAL A 98 19.97 5.21 -15.21
CA VAL A 98 21.28 5.46 -14.58
C VAL A 98 21.90 4.19 -14.02
N ALA A 99 21.11 3.13 -13.78
CA ALA A 99 21.59 1.85 -13.28
C ALA A 99 22.46 1.14 -14.33
N CYS A 100 22.08 1.23 -15.62
CA CYS A 100 22.84 0.67 -16.74
C CYS A 100 23.77 1.68 -17.45
N ASN A 101 23.96 2.90 -16.90
CA ASN A 101 24.84 3.89 -17.51
C ASN A 101 26.31 3.47 -17.42
N PRO A 102 27.13 3.56 -18.50
CA PRO A 102 28.55 3.23 -18.46
C PRO A 102 29.39 4.04 -17.47
N ARG A 103 28.89 5.21 -17.03
CA ARG A 103 29.53 6.02 -15.98
C ARG A 103 29.26 5.51 -14.57
N ASN A 104 28.28 4.63 -14.40
CA ASN A 104 27.95 4.06 -13.11
C ASN A 104 29.00 3.02 -12.71
N VAL A 105 29.86 3.40 -11.78
CA VAL A 105 30.90 2.52 -11.23
C VAL A 105 30.32 1.37 -10.39
N PHE A 106 29.01 1.43 -10.07
CA PHE A 106 28.24 0.39 -9.40
C PHE A 106 27.12 -0.12 -10.32
N PRO A 107 27.42 -1.07 -11.22
CA PRO A 107 26.48 -1.52 -12.24
C PRO A 107 25.16 -2.02 -11.65
N ALA A 108 24.06 -1.71 -12.32
CA ALA A 108 22.70 -2.14 -11.96
C ALA A 108 22.20 -1.66 -10.59
N THR A 109 22.85 -0.66 -9.98
CA THR A 109 22.43 -0.10 -8.68
C THR A 109 22.17 1.41 -8.77
N VAL A 110 21.29 1.90 -7.88
CA VAL A 110 21.02 3.33 -7.69
C VAL A 110 20.96 3.67 -6.20
N PHE A 111 21.63 4.73 -5.76
CA PHE A 111 21.73 5.12 -4.36
C PHE A 111 21.23 6.55 -4.16
N ASN A 112 20.56 6.86 -3.05
CA ASN A 112 20.16 8.23 -2.71
C ASN A 112 21.02 8.87 -1.60
N ASN A 113 22.10 8.21 -1.20
CA ASN A 113 23.03 8.71 -0.20
C ASN A 113 24.45 8.22 -0.49
N ALA A 114 25.44 8.99 -0.04
CA ALA A 114 26.85 8.69 -0.28
C ALA A 114 27.34 7.43 0.45
N GLY A 115 26.67 7.03 1.53
CA GLY A 115 26.98 5.80 2.26
C GLY A 115 26.55 4.51 1.55
N ARG A 116 25.73 4.64 0.49
CA ARG A 116 25.22 3.54 -0.35
C ARG A 116 24.60 2.41 0.46
N TYR A 117 23.93 2.77 1.55
CA TYR A 117 23.33 1.80 2.48
C TYR A 117 22.18 0.99 1.87
N LEU A 118 21.64 1.47 0.74
CA LEU A 118 20.43 0.94 0.14
C LEU A 118 20.46 1.14 -1.37
N ASP A 119 20.46 0.03 -2.10
CA ASP A 119 20.15 0.04 -3.53
C ASP A 119 18.65 0.22 -3.75
N LEU A 120 18.31 1.29 -4.47
CA LEU A 120 16.95 1.68 -4.84
C LEU A 120 16.46 1.01 -6.11
N TYR A 121 17.35 0.49 -6.95
CA TYR A 121 16.99 -0.15 -8.21
C TYR A 121 16.66 -1.63 -7.96
N GLY A 122 17.64 -2.43 -7.54
CA GLY A 122 17.46 -3.83 -7.14
C GLY A 122 16.58 -4.68 -8.07
N ASP A 123 16.10 -5.81 -7.55
CA ASP A 123 15.24 -6.74 -8.31
C ASP A 123 13.72 -6.43 -8.18
N ASN A 124 13.35 -5.43 -7.36
CA ASN A 124 11.97 -5.22 -6.92
C ASN A 124 11.29 -3.98 -7.55
N VAL A 125 11.91 -3.37 -8.56
CA VAL A 125 11.38 -2.19 -9.26
C VAL A 125 10.71 -2.60 -10.57
N GLU A 126 9.42 -2.28 -10.69
CA GLU A 126 8.65 -2.43 -11.92
C GLU A 126 8.53 -1.06 -12.59
N VAL A 127 9.17 -0.90 -13.75
CA VAL A 127 9.15 0.36 -14.52
C VAL A 127 8.12 0.23 -15.65
N ASP A 128 7.06 1.03 -15.60
CA ASP A 128 5.97 0.98 -16.58
C ASP A 128 6.29 1.75 -17.86
N TYR A 129 6.92 2.92 -17.72
CA TYR A 129 7.35 3.74 -18.85
C TYR A 129 8.84 4.01 -18.72
N ARG A 130 9.63 3.51 -19.67
CA ARG A 130 11.10 3.58 -19.62
C ARG A 130 11.65 4.39 -20.80
N GLY A 131 12.61 5.26 -20.51
CA GLY A 131 13.37 5.95 -21.55
C GLY A 131 12.46 6.80 -22.43
N TYR A 132 12.44 6.48 -23.73
CA TYR A 132 11.65 7.20 -24.73
C TYR A 132 10.14 7.15 -24.52
N GLU A 133 9.63 6.23 -23.71
CA GLU A 133 8.20 6.18 -23.39
C GLU A 133 7.77 7.26 -22.37
N VAL A 134 8.70 7.95 -21.72
CA VAL A 134 8.40 9.00 -20.72
C VAL A 134 8.17 10.34 -21.41
N THR A 135 7.03 10.48 -22.08
CA THR A 135 6.64 11.70 -22.80
C THR A 135 5.50 12.42 -22.08
N VAL A 136 5.32 13.70 -22.40
CA VAL A 136 4.17 14.47 -21.90
C VAL A 136 2.86 13.80 -22.33
N GLU A 137 2.78 13.36 -23.58
CA GLU A 137 1.63 12.65 -24.14
C GLU A 137 1.24 11.40 -23.33
N ASN A 138 2.21 10.53 -23.04
CA ASN A 138 1.93 9.31 -22.29
C ASN A 138 1.51 9.60 -20.85
N PHE A 139 2.15 10.58 -20.20
CA PHE A 139 1.75 10.99 -18.85
C PHE A 139 0.30 11.51 -18.81
N ILE A 140 -0.07 12.42 -19.71
CA ILE A 140 -1.44 12.93 -19.81
C ILE A 140 -2.44 11.82 -20.14
N ARG A 141 -2.08 10.86 -21.02
CA ARG A 141 -2.94 9.72 -21.35
C ARG A 141 -3.17 8.80 -20.16
N VAL A 142 -2.15 8.56 -19.34
CA VAL A 142 -2.26 7.79 -18.10
C VAL A 142 -3.27 8.46 -17.17
N LEU A 143 -3.08 9.75 -16.86
CA LEU A 143 -3.97 10.51 -15.98
C LEU A 143 -5.42 10.48 -16.49
N THR A 144 -5.63 10.86 -17.76
CA THR A 144 -6.96 11.01 -18.35
C THR A 144 -7.63 9.68 -18.75
N GLY A 145 -6.93 8.55 -18.61
CA GLY A 145 -7.38 7.22 -19.03
C GLY A 145 -7.56 7.06 -20.54
N ARG A 146 -6.92 7.91 -21.36
CA ARG A 146 -7.02 7.90 -22.84
C ARG A 146 -5.94 7.04 -23.47
N VAL A 147 -5.95 5.76 -23.11
CA VAL A 147 -5.03 4.73 -23.60
C VAL A 147 -5.77 3.73 -24.48
N SER A 148 -5.05 2.99 -25.33
CA SER A 148 -5.64 1.94 -26.16
C SER A 148 -6.25 0.84 -25.26
N PRO A 149 -7.35 0.19 -25.65
CA PRO A 149 -7.85 -1.00 -24.96
C PRO A 149 -6.79 -2.10 -24.81
N ASP A 150 -5.85 -2.19 -25.77
CA ASP A 150 -4.75 -3.17 -25.77
C ASP A 150 -3.55 -2.75 -24.89
N THR A 151 -3.57 -1.55 -24.32
CA THR A 151 -2.50 -1.11 -23.41
C THR A 151 -2.45 -2.05 -22.19
N PRO A 152 -1.27 -2.59 -21.84
CA PRO A 152 -1.12 -3.48 -20.70
C PRO A 152 -1.64 -2.86 -19.40
N ARG A 153 -2.19 -3.68 -18.50
CA ARG A 153 -2.76 -3.21 -17.22
C ARG A 153 -1.77 -2.39 -16.39
N SER A 154 -0.50 -2.78 -16.34
CA SER A 154 0.54 -2.07 -15.57
C SER A 154 0.76 -0.64 -16.07
N LYS A 155 0.50 -0.37 -17.35
CA LYS A 155 0.64 0.96 -17.95
C LYS A 155 -0.63 1.82 -17.84
N ARG A 156 -1.61 1.42 -17.03
CA ARG A 156 -2.93 2.07 -16.92
C ARG A 156 -3.24 2.45 -15.48
N LEU A 157 -3.54 3.73 -15.26
CA LEU A 157 -4.11 4.19 -14.00
C LEU A 157 -5.58 3.75 -13.95
N LEU A 158 -5.91 2.70 -13.19
CA LEU A 158 -7.27 2.15 -13.09
C LEU A 158 -8.01 2.67 -11.84
N SER A 159 -7.84 3.96 -11.56
CA SER A 159 -8.50 4.66 -10.45
C SER A 159 -9.96 5.03 -10.77
N ASP A 160 -10.72 5.28 -9.71
CA ASP A 160 -12.15 5.62 -9.70
C ASP A 160 -12.46 6.75 -8.67
N ASP A 161 -13.74 7.06 -8.47
CA ASP A 161 -14.22 8.09 -7.53
C ASP A 161 -14.00 7.77 -6.06
N ARG A 162 -13.44 6.61 -5.74
CA ARG A 162 -13.06 6.18 -4.39
C ARG A 162 -11.56 5.92 -4.26
N SER A 163 -10.76 6.39 -5.21
CA SER A 163 -9.32 6.20 -5.26
C SER A 163 -8.60 7.49 -4.84
N ASN A 164 -7.73 7.42 -3.83
CA ASN A 164 -6.80 8.52 -3.57
C ASN A 164 -5.54 8.32 -4.41
N ILE A 165 -4.98 9.42 -4.93
CA ILE A 165 -3.84 9.35 -5.86
C ILE A 165 -2.71 10.26 -5.40
N LEU A 166 -1.53 9.69 -5.17
CA LEU A 166 -0.28 10.43 -5.07
C LEU A 166 0.29 10.64 -6.47
N VAL A 167 0.44 11.88 -6.90
CA VAL A 167 1.18 12.23 -8.12
C VAL A 167 2.48 12.92 -7.70
N TYR A 168 3.60 12.26 -7.88
CA TYR A 168 4.93 12.81 -7.57
C TYR A 168 5.74 12.99 -8.85
N MET A 169 6.24 14.21 -9.07
CA MET A 169 7.06 14.55 -10.23
C MET A 169 8.36 15.21 -9.78
N THR A 170 9.47 14.88 -10.45
CA THR A 170 10.76 15.51 -10.21
C THR A 170 11.53 15.69 -11.51
N GLY A 171 12.20 16.83 -11.63
CA GLY A 171 12.95 17.18 -12.82
C GLY A 171 13.42 18.62 -12.84
N HIS A 172 13.72 19.10 -14.05
CA HIS A 172 14.04 20.51 -14.29
C HIS A 172 12.82 21.24 -14.81
N GLY A 173 12.60 22.44 -14.31
CA GLY A 173 11.45 23.27 -14.67
C GLY A 173 11.72 24.73 -14.39
N GLY A 174 10.65 25.52 -14.42
CA GLY A 174 10.68 26.94 -14.16
C GLY A 174 9.28 27.46 -13.97
N ASN A 175 9.08 28.75 -14.23
CA ASN A 175 7.77 29.39 -14.06
C ASN A 175 6.72 28.72 -14.96
N GLU A 176 5.81 27.95 -14.35
CA GLU A 176 4.68 27.27 -14.97
C GLU A 176 5.03 26.17 -15.98
N PHE A 177 6.24 25.63 -15.95
CA PHE A 177 6.61 24.47 -16.78
C PHE A 177 7.57 23.49 -16.11
N LEU A 178 7.50 22.22 -16.53
CA LEU A 178 8.44 21.15 -16.21
C LEU A 178 8.91 20.47 -17.49
N LYS A 179 10.23 20.32 -17.67
CA LYS A 179 10.82 19.67 -18.83
C LYS A 179 10.70 18.16 -18.77
N PHE A 180 10.37 17.55 -19.90
CA PHE A 180 10.40 16.12 -20.16
C PHE A 180 11.52 15.78 -21.12
N GLN A 181 12.41 14.88 -20.70
CA GLN A 181 13.54 14.37 -21.45
C GLN A 181 14.49 15.41 -22.06
N ASP A 182 14.51 16.64 -21.53
CA ASP A 182 15.23 17.79 -22.11
C ASP A 182 14.80 18.14 -23.55
N ALA A 183 13.57 17.77 -23.94
CA ALA A 183 13.06 17.94 -25.30
C ALA A 183 11.65 18.56 -25.34
N GLU A 184 10.77 18.12 -24.42
CA GLU A 184 9.38 18.58 -24.31
C GLU A 184 9.19 19.32 -22.98
N GLU A 185 8.08 20.05 -22.86
CA GLU A 185 7.70 20.72 -21.62
C GLU A 185 6.21 20.46 -21.37
N ILE A 186 5.85 20.19 -20.11
CA ILE A 186 4.47 20.21 -19.64
C ILE A 186 4.24 21.50 -18.87
N SER A 187 3.15 22.21 -19.15
CA SER A 187 2.78 23.43 -18.45
C SER A 187 1.89 23.16 -17.23
N SER A 188 1.78 24.14 -16.34
CA SER A 188 0.79 24.12 -15.24
C SER A 188 -0.65 24.05 -15.76
N PHE A 189 -0.93 24.61 -16.95
CA PHE A 189 -2.23 24.54 -17.61
C PHE A 189 -2.55 23.12 -18.10
N ASP A 190 -1.57 22.41 -18.68
CA ASP A 190 -1.76 21.02 -19.12
C ASP A 190 -2.10 20.10 -17.94
N LEU A 191 -1.46 20.31 -16.78
CA LEU A 191 -1.77 19.60 -15.53
C LEU A 191 -3.18 19.92 -15.04
N ALA A 192 -3.55 21.21 -15.02
CA ALA A 192 -4.88 21.65 -14.58
C ALA A 192 -5.98 21.00 -15.43
N ASP A 193 -5.85 21.03 -16.76
CA ASP A 193 -6.82 20.44 -17.67
C ASP A 193 -6.84 18.90 -17.60
N ALA A 194 -5.71 18.27 -17.29
CA ALA A 194 -5.66 16.82 -17.09
C ALA A 194 -6.39 16.40 -15.81
N PHE A 195 -6.15 17.10 -14.70
CA PHE A 195 -6.86 16.85 -13.45
C PHE A 195 -8.35 17.16 -13.56
N GLU A 196 -8.74 18.20 -14.30
CA GLU A 196 -10.16 18.48 -14.57
C GLU A 196 -10.82 17.34 -15.34
N GLN A 197 -10.14 16.82 -16.35
CA GLN A 197 -10.67 15.65 -17.08
C GLN A 197 -10.74 14.40 -16.21
N MET A 198 -9.86 14.25 -15.22
CA MET A 198 -9.97 13.16 -14.24
C MET A 198 -11.19 13.37 -13.33
N TRP A 199 -11.45 14.60 -12.91
CA TRP A 199 -12.60 14.96 -12.08
C TRP A 199 -13.92 14.70 -12.80
N GLU A 200 -14.08 15.23 -14.01
CA GLU A 200 -15.28 15.05 -14.85
C GLU A 200 -15.56 13.56 -15.15
N LYS A 201 -14.49 12.76 -15.27
CA LYS A 201 -14.58 11.31 -15.48
C LYS A 201 -14.64 10.49 -14.19
N ARG A 202 -14.71 11.12 -13.03
CA ARG A 202 -14.79 10.44 -11.72
C ARG A 202 -13.65 9.43 -11.51
N ARG A 203 -12.41 9.87 -11.77
CA ARG A 203 -11.21 9.02 -11.69
C ARG A 203 -10.40 9.20 -10.41
N TYR A 204 -10.86 10.03 -9.48
CA TYR A 204 -10.23 10.17 -8.16
C TYR A 204 -11.27 10.61 -7.13
N ASN A 205 -11.01 10.24 -5.88
CA ASN A 205 -11.62 10.83 -4.69
C ASN A 205 -10.84 12.07 -4.26
N GLU A 206 -9.52 11.90 -4.04
CA GLU A 206 -8.58 12.96 -3.65
C GLU A 206 -7.23 12.80 -4.37
N ILE A 207 -6.57 13.90 -4.71
CA ILE A 207 -5.20 13.91 -5.26
C ILE A 207 -4.27 14.66 -4.31
N LEU A 208 -3.12 14.05 -4.01
CA LEU A 208 -1.95 14.73 -3.47
C LEU A 208 -0.92 14.91 -4.59
N PHE A 209 -0.74 16.14 -5.05
CA PHE A 209 0.25 16.48 -6.08
C PHE A 209 1.52 17.05 -5.44
N MET A 210 2.64 16.34 -5.60
CA MET A 210 3.94 16.72 -5.07
C MET A 210 4.93 16.93 -6.21
N ILE A 211 5.67 18.03 -6.20
CA ILE A 211 6.60 18.34 -7.29
C ILE A 211 7.92 18.95 -6.80
N ASP A 212 9.04 18.35 -7.22
CA ASP A 212 10.41 18.79 -6.90
C ASP A 212 11.14 19.30 -8.15
N THR A 213 11.20 20.62 -8.29
CA THR A 213 11.78 21.35 -9.43
C THR A 213 11.99 22.83 -9.07
N CYS A 214 12.79 23.57 -9.85
CA CYS A 214 12.83 25.02 -9.74
C CYS A 214 11.44 25.63 -10.00
N GLN A 215 11.07 26.63 -9.20
CA GLN A 215 9.77 27.31 -9.24
C GLN A 215 8.56 26.36 -9.14
N ALA A 216 8.72 25.22 -8.47
CA ALA A 216 7.69 24.19 -8.29
C ALA A 216 6.30 24.71 -7.89
N ASN A 217 6.23 25.75 -7.06
CA ASN A 217 4.94 26.27 -6.57
C ASN A 217 4.05 26.85 -7.68
N THR A 218 4.64 27.19 -8.83
CA THR A 218 3.92 27.67 -10.03
C THR A 218 3.23 26.54 -10.79
N MET A 219 3.63 25.27 -10.59
CA MET A 219 3.08 24.14 -11.33
C MET A 219 1.64 23.78 -10.94
N TYR A 220 1.19 24.22 -9.77
CA TYR A 220 -0.17 24.00 -9.29
C TYR A 220 -1.00 25.29 -9.21
N SER A 221 -0.49 26.43 -9.70
CA SER A 221 -1.20 27.73 -9.65
C SER A 221 -2.49 27.71 -10.46
N GLN A 222 -2.47 27.02 -11.60
CA GLN A 222 -3.59 26.97 -12.56
C GLN A 222 -4.58 25.85 -12.27
N ILE A 223 -4.33 24.96 -11.29
CA ILE A 223 -5.26 23.88 -10.94
C ILE A 223 -6.54 24.49 -10.37
N TYR A 224 -7.70 24.02 -10.82
CA TYR A 224 -9.02 24.49 -10.40
C TYR A 224 -9.99 23.37 -9.99
N SER A 225 -9.66 22.10 -10.24
CA SER A 225 -10.49 20.97 -9.90
C SER A 225 -10.50 20.71 -8.39
N PRO A 226 -11.63 20.29 -7.81
CA PRO A 226 -11.75 20.10 -6.36
C PRO A 226 -11.01 18.85 -5.87
N ASN A 227 -10.83 18.77 -4.56
CA ASN A 227 -10.22 17.65 -3.83
C ASN A 227 -8.75 17.41 -4.20
N ILE A 228 -8.02 18.47 -4.53
CA ILE A 228 -6.59 18.42 -4.82
C ILE A 228 -5.83 19.21 -3.76
N LEU A 229 -4.86 18.54 -3.15
CA LEU A 229 -3.85 19.14 -2.27
C LEU A 229 -2.53 19.13 -3.02
N ALA A 230 -1.83 20.26 -3.06
CA ALA A 230 -0.58 20.37 -3.79
C ALA A 230 0.56 20.90 -2.91
N THR A 231 1.78 20.43 -3.16
CA THR A 231 2.99 20.96 -2.54
C THR A 231 4.17 20.94 -3.51
N GLY A 232 5.04 21.94 -3.40
CA GLY A 232 6.19 22.14 -4.28
C GLY A 232 7.44 22.49 -3.49
N SER A 233 8.61 22.25 -4.09
CA SER A 233 9.92 22.47 -3.46
C SER A 233 10.36 23.93 -3.32
N SER A 234 9.87 24.84 -4.16
CA SER A 234 10.43 26.20 -4.28
C SER A 234 9.43 27.21 -4.83
N GLU A 235 9.51 28.46 -4.38
CA GLU A 235 8.63 29.56 -4.79
C GLU A 235 8.98 30.13 -6.19
N LEU A 236 8.08 30.95 -6.74
CA LEU A 236 8.34 31.73 -7.95
C LEU A 236 9.65 32.54 -7.81
N GLY A 237 10.53 32.43 -8.80
CA GLY A 237 11.85 33.08 -8.78
C GLY A 237 12.94 32.33 -7.99
N GLU A 238 12.63 31.21 -7.35
CA GLU A 238 13.61 30.37 -6.65
C GLU A 238 14.01 29.12 -7.44
N ASN A 239 15.24 28.67 -7.22
CA ASN A 239 15.69 27.35 -7.65
C ASN A 239 15.35 26.29 -6.60
N SER A 240 15.25 25.02 -7.02
CA SER A 240 15.41 23.89 -6.11
C SER A 240 16.86 23.42 -6.12
N TYR A 241 17.26 22.70 -5.05
CA TYR A 241 18.66 22.36 -4.82
C TYR A 241 18.87 20.88 -4.58
N SER A 242 19.97 20.37 -5.12
CA SER A 242 20.46 19.03 -4.86
C SER A 242 21.06 18.88 -3.45
N HIS A 243 21.07 17.66 -2.92
CA HIS A 243 21.71 17.26 -1.68
C HIS A 243 22.65 16.06 -1.93
N HIS A 244 23.60 15.81 -1.01
CA HIS A 244 24.50 14.65 -1.01
C HIS A 244 25.26 14.45 -2.33
N MET A 245 26.45 15.06 -2.43
CA MET A 245 27.40 14.74 -3.49
C MET A 245 28.07 13.40 -3.18
N ASP A 246 28.02 12.43 -4.11
CA ASP A 246 28.82 11.20 -4.03
C ASP A 246 30.04 11.35 -4.94
N THR A 247 31.24 11.25 -4.38
CA THR A 247 32.50 11.45 -5.12
C THR A 247 32.82 10.32 -6.08
N ASP A 248 32.35 9.10 -5.81
CA ASP A 248 32.60 7.93 -6.65
C ASP A 248 31.65 7.93 -7.85
N ILE A 249 30.40 8.35 -7.65
CA ILE A 249 29.39 8.54 -8.72
C ILE A 249 29.67 9.86 -9.49
N GLY A 250 30.25 10.85 -8.81
CA GLY A 250 30.68 12.14 -9.38
C GLY A 250 29.57 13.17 -9.57
N VAL A 251 28.38 12.94 -9.01
CA VAL A 251 27.20 13.82 -9.11
C VAL A 251 26.41 13.79 -7.80
N ALA A 252 25.49 14.74 -7.63
CA ALA A 252 24.55 14.71 -6.52
C ALA A 252 23.52 13.59 -6.71
N VAL A 253 23.19 12.90 -5.62
CA VAL A 253 22.39 11.66 -5.67
C VAL A 253 20.95 11.82 -5.19
N ILE A 254 20.56 12.97 -4.65
CA ILE A 254 19.18 13.25 -4.23
C ILE A 254 18.93 14.77 -4.24
N ASP A 255 17.66 15.21 -4.27
CA ASP A 255 17.31 16.62 -4.05
C ASP A 255 16.88 16.90 -2.60
N ARG A 256 17.06 18.16 -2.15
CA ARG A 256 16.84 18.56 -0.75
C ARG A 256 15.39 18.38 -0.32
N PHE A 257 14.44 18.90 -1.11
CA PHE A 257 13.03 18.79 -0.79
C PHE A 257 12.61 17.32 -0.68
N THR A 258 12.99 16.50 -1.67
CA THR A 258 12.75 15.06 -1.62
C THR A 258 13.42 14.38 -0.42
N TYR A 259 14.67 14.72 -0.11
CA TYR A 259 15.39 14.18 1.04
C TYR A 259 14.66 14.40 2.37
N TYR A 260 14.22 15.63 2.64
CA TYR A 260 13.53 15.92 3.92
C TYR A 260 12.10 15.34 3.98
N ASN A 261 11.40 15.22 2.85
CA ASN A 261 10.17 14.43 2.81
C ASN A 261 10.45 12.97 3.14
N LEU A 262 11.50 12.37 2.57
CA LEU A 262 11.87 10.98 2.86
C LEU A 262 12.32 10.80 4.32
N GLU A 263 13.03 11.76 4.91
CA GLU A 263 13.43 11.70 6.32
C GLU A 263 12.22 11.65 7.26
N PHE A 264 11.15 12.37 6.92
CA PHE A 264 9.87 12.27 7.61
C PHE A 264 9.22 10.90 7.34
N LEU A 265 9.08 10.52 6.08
CA LEU A 265 8.35 9.32 5.65
C LEU A 265 8.98 8.01 6.14
N GLU A 266 10.31 7.94 6.29
CA GLU A 266 11.00 6.76 6.84
C GLU A 266 10.63 6.48 8.31
N LYS A 267 10.10 7.48 9.04
CA LYS A 267 9.61 7.32 10.42
C LYS A 267 8.15 6.84 10.47
N ILE A 268 7.48 6.74 9.32
CA ILE A 268 6.07 6.37 9.19
C ILE A 268 5.95 4.87 8.90
N ASP A 269 5.07 4.19 9.63
CA ASP A 269 4.61 2.83 9.31
C ASP A 269 3.12 2.83 8.93
N MET A 270 2.57 1.65 8.60
CA MET A 270 1.17 1.50 8.18
C MET A 270 0.16 1.86 9.28
N GLN A 271 0.55 1.84 10.55
CA GLN A 271 -0.32 2.14 11.70
C GLN A 271 -0.17 3.59 12.17
N SER A 272 0.74 4.36 11.54
CA SER A 272 1.01 5.74 11.91
C SER A 272 -0.23 6.61 11.82
N LYS A 273 -0.32 7.54 12.78
CA LYS A 273 -1.36 8.57 12.84
C LYS A 273 -0.83 9.95 12.45
N SER A 274 0.40 10.02 11.94
CA SER A 274 0.97 11.27 11.43
C SER A 274 0.12 11.81 10.29
N THR A 275 -0.10 13.10 10.33
CA THR A 275 -0.98 13.82 9.42
C THR A 275 -0.18 14.52 8.33
N LEU A 276 -0.84 14.92 7.25
CA LEU A 276 -0.22 15.77 6.23
C LEU A 276 0.15 17.14 6.81
N LYS A 277 -0.56 17.63 7.83
CA LYS A 277 -0.11 18.80 8.59
C LYS A 277 1.25 18.57 9.24
N ASP A 278 1.45 17.42 9.89
CA ASP A 278 2.75 17.10 10.51
C ASP A 278 3.88 17.02 9.48
N LEU A 279 3.59 16.48 8.28
CA LEU A 279 4.54 16.45 7.16
C LEU A 279 4.91 17.88 6.72
N PHE A 280 3.92 18.73 6.45
CA PHE A 280 4.18 20.08 5.96
C PHE A 280 4.79 21.00 7.01
N ASP A 281 4.41 20.84 8.29
CA ASP A 281 5.02 21.55 9.41
C ASP A 281 6.49 21.16 9.60
N SER A 282 6.93 19.99 9.08
CA SER A 282 8.33 19.56 9.14
C SER A 282 9.23 20.27 8.11
N TYR A 283 8.66 21.04 7.19
CA TYR A 283 9.43 21.76 6.18
C TYR A 283 10.20 22.93 6.79
N ASP A 284 11.53 22.90 6.64
CA ASP A 284 12.43 23.97 7.05
C ASP A 284 13.13 24.56 5.82
N PRO A 285 12.80 25.80 5.39
CA PRO A 285 13.45 26.45 4.26
C PRO A 285 14.97 26.58 4.38
N ASN A 286 15.52 26.63 5.61
CA ASN A 286 16.97 26.69 5.80
C ASN A 286 17.65 25.36 5.44
N LEU A 287 16.99 24.24 5.74
CA LEU A 287 17.47 22.91 5.41
C LEU A 287 17.21 22.57 3.94
N ILE A 288 16.06 22.98 3.40
CA ILE A 288 15.67 22.74 2.01
C ILE A 288 16.41 23.67 1.04
N HIS A 289 16.90 24.83 1.51
CA HIS A 289 17.53 25.90 0.72
C HIS A 289 16.60 26.57 -0.31
N SER A 290 15.30 26.33 -0.22
CA SER A 290 14.24 26.98 -0.98
C SER A 290 12.96 26.99 -0.14
N THR A 291 11.95 27.72 -0.60
CA THR A 291 10.69 27.93 0.11
C THR A 291 9.63 26.94 -0.40
N PRO A 292 9.41 25.79 0.27
CA PRO A 292 8.39 24.86 -0.15
C PRO A 292 6.98 25.45 0.07
N GLY A 293 6.11 25.27 -0.91
CA GLY A 293 4.73 25.74 -0.85
C GLY A 293 3.74 24.62 -0.59
N VAL A 294 2.60 24.95 0.01
CA VAL A 294 1.44 24.07 0.14
C VAL A 294 0.19 24.83 -0.29
N ARG A 295 -0.59 24.27 -1.21
CA ARG A 295 -1.86 24.82 -1.68
C ARG A 295 -3.00 23.87 -1.29
N SER A 296 -3.91 24.35 -0.45
CA SER A 296 -5.00 23.56 0.14
C SER A 296 -6.41 24.15 -0.05
N ASP A 297 -6.57 25.26 -0.76
CA ASP A 297 -7.86 25.91 -1.01
C ASP A 297 -8.86 25.02 -1.77
N LEU A 298 -8.36 24.09 -2.59
CA LEU A 298 -9.17 23.11 -3.32
C LEU A 298 -9.44 21.83 -2.51
N PHE A 299 -8.83 21.68 -1.34
CA PHE A 299 -8.87 20.47 -0.53
C PHE A 299 -9.79 20.64 0.68
N ARG A 300 -10.84 19.82 0.78
CA ARG A 300 -11.94 20.05 1.73
C ARG A 300 -11.62 19.66 3.17
N ARG A 301 -10.82 18.60 3.36
CA ARG A 301 -10.54 18.04 4.68
C ARG A 301 -9.48 18.89 5.41
N PRO A 302 -9.63 19.12 6.72
CA PRO A 302 -8.61 19.82 7.49
C PRO A 302 -7.35 18.95 7.59
N LEU A 303 -6.18 19.55 7.34
CA LEU A 303 -4.91 18.82 7.18
C LEU A 303 -4.45 18.10 8.47
N ASP A 304 -4.91 18.53 9.65
CA ASP A 304 -4.64 17.86 10.93
C ASP A 304 -5.48 16.58 11.14
N LYS A 305 -6.35 16.24 10.18
CA LYS A 305 -7.16 15.01 10.17
C LYS A 305 -6.84 14.10 8.98
N VAL A 306 -5.97 14.54 8.07
CA VAL A 306 -5.64 13.80 6.86
C VAL A 306 -4.36 13.05 7.14
N LEU A 307 -4.43 11.72 7.14
CA LEU A 307 -3.27 10.90 7.45
C LEU A 307 -2.32 10.87 6.26
N VAL A 308 -1.01 10.79 6.53
CA VAL A 308 -0.02 10.54 5.46
C VAL A 308 -0.32 9.21 4.76
N THR A 309 -0.79 8.21 5.50
CA THR A 309 -1.17 6.91 4.98
C THR A 309 -2.41 6.94 4.06
N ASP A 310 -3.20 8.03 4.05
CA ASP A 310 -4.31 8.21 3.10
C ASP A 310 -3.84 8.40 1.65
N PHE A 311 -2.55 8.65 1.41
CA PHE A 311 -1.96 8.79 0.07
C PHE A 311 -0.75 7.87 -0.15
N PHE A 312 0.04 7.63 0.90
CA PHE A 312 1.26 6.84 0.79
C PHE A 312 1.10 5.37 1.20
N GLY A 313 0.03 5.02 1.93
CA GLY A 313 -0.17 3.68 2.48
C GLY A 313 -1.17 2.83 1.71
N ASN A 314 -1.19 1.52 1.97
CA ASN A 314 -2.25 0.65 1.46
C ASN A 314 -3.56 0.84 2.23
N VAL A 315 -4.68 0.67 1.54
CA VAL A 315 -5.99 0.48 2.15
C VAL A 315 -6.32 -1.01 2.11
N GLN A 316 -6.26 -1.68 3.26
CA GLN A 316 -6.68 -3.07 3.36
C GLN A 316 -8.15 -3.13 3.80
N ASN A 317 -9.04 -3.41 2.85
CA ASN A 317 -10.41 -3.79 3.18
C ASN A 317 -10.40 -5.25 3.65
N VAL A 318 -10.50 -5.46 4.97
CA VAL A 318 -10.68 -6.79 5.54
C VAL A 318 -12.17 -7.10 5.57
N GLU A 319 -12.66 -7.81 4.55
CA GLU A 319 -14.00 -8.38 4.59
C GLU A 319 -13.98 -9.66 5.43
N LEU A 320 -14.55 -9.58 6.64
CA LEU A 320 -14.73 -10.76 7.48
C LEU A 320 -15.82 -11.64 6.88
N THR A 321 -15.44 -12.76 6.27
CA THR A 321 -16.39 -13.77 5.81
C THR A 321 -16.91 -14.55 7.03
N GLU A 322 -18.19 -14.36 7.37
CA GLU A 322 -18.84 -15.14 8.45
C GLU A 322 -19.13 -16.60 8.05
N GLN A 323 -19.01 -16.91 6.76
CA GLN A 323 -19.20 -18.26 6.24
C GLN A 323 -17.98 -19.13 6.51
N LYS A 324 -18.17 -20.17 7.31
CA LYS A 324 -17.17 -21.22 7.50
C LYS A 324 -17.07 -22.07 6.24
N TYR A 325 -15.92 -22.07 5.58
CA TYR A 325 -15.64 -23.02 4.51
C TYR A 325 -15.53 -24.44 5.08
N ASN A 326 -16.46 -25.31 4.71
CA ASN A 326 -16.35 -26.74 5.01
C ASN A 326 -15.27 -27.35 4.11
N LEU A 327 -14.06 -27.48 4.64
CA LEU A 327 -13.01 -28.28 4.03
C LEU A 327 -13.41 -29.76 4.12
N SER A 328 -14.08 -30.28 3.09
CA SER A 328 -14.28 -31.72 2.95
C SER A 328 -12.94 -32.37 2.63
N PHE A 329 -12.32 -32.99 3.64
CA PHE A 329 -11.25 -33.94 3.42
C PHE A 329 -11.84 -35.19 2.79
N THR A 330 -11.78 -35.29 1.47
CA THR A 330 -11.99 -36.58 0.81
C THR A 330 -10.79 -37.47 1.13
N THR A 331 -10.93 -38.26 2.19
CA THR A 331 -10.03 -39.38 2.49
C THR A 331 -10.14 -40.39 1.37
N ALA A 332 -9.34 -40.24 0.31
CA ALA A 332 -9.15 -41.27 -0.69
C ALA A 332 -8.19 -42.31 -0.12
N ILE A 333 -8.68 -43.17 0.78
CA ILE A 333 -7.99 -44.41 1.16
C ILE A 333 -8.99 -45.57 1.15
N THR A 334 -8.57 -46.63 0.45
CA THR A 334 -9.16 -47.98 0.26
C THR A 334 -10.37 -48.06 -0.66
N SER A 335 -10.41 -48.89 -1.71
CA SER A 335 -9.62 -50.08 -2.03
C SER A 335 -9.72 -50.35 -3.55
N THR A 336 -8.62 -50.71 -4.19
CA THR A 336 -8.69 -51.30 -5.54
C THR A 336 -7.74 -52.48 -5.59
N SER A 337 -8.31 -53.66 -5.46
CA SER A 337 -7.70 -54.94 -5.81
C SER A 337 -7.33 -54.92 -7.29
N GLN A 338 -6.06 -55.23 -7.56
CA GLN A 338 -5.51 -55.41 -8.90
C GLN A 338 -6.14 -56.60 -9.59
N GLN A 339 -7.03 -56.33 -10.54
CA GLN A 339 -7.18 -57.10 -11.78
C GLN A 339 -8.09 -56.26 -12.68
N ASP A 340 -7.47 -55.32 -13.38
CA ASP A 340 -7.92 -54.72 -14.66
C ASP A 340 -6.91 -53.63 -15.06
N VAL A 341 -5.66 -54.03 -15.27
CA VAL A 341 -4.71 -53.25 -16.06
C VAL A 341 -4.79 -53.79 -17.47
N LEU A 342 -5.83 -53.39 -18.20
CA LEU A 342 -5.95 -53.45 -19.65
C LEU A 342 -7.16 -52.58 -20.02
N ASN A 343 -6.91 -51.55 -20.84
CA ASN A 343 -7.88 -50.65 -21.49
C ASN A 343 -8.27 -49.34 -20.78
N SER A 344 -7.30 -48.44 -20.58
CA SER A 344 -7.52 -47.00 -20.79
C SER A 344 -6.20 -46.22 -20.87
N SER A 345 -5.40 -46.50 -21.90
CA SER A 345 -4.20 -45.71 -22.24
C SER A 345 -4.26 -45.29 -23.71
N SER A 346 -5.35 -44.60 -24.09
CA SER A 346 -5.55 -44.09 -25.45
C SER A 346 -6.50 -42.88 -25.49
N SER A 347 -6.20 -41.81 -24.74
CA SER A 347 -6.92 -40.54 -24.93
C SER A 347 -6.21 -39.24 -24.54
N ASN A 348 -5.02 -39.26 -23.92
CA ASN A 348 -4.32 -38.00 -23.56
C ASN A 348 -2.97 -37.75 -24.28
N GLN A 349 -2.69 -38.49 -25.35
CA GLN A 349 -1.49 -38.27 -26.19
C GLN A 349 -1.76 -37.46 -27.48
N SER A 350 -2.99 -36.98 -27.69
CA SER A 350 -3.41 -36.24 -28.89
C SER A 350 -3.45 -34.72 -28.71
N ILE A 351 -3.40 -34.19 -27.48
CA ILE A 351 -3.50 -32.74 -27.23
C ILE A 351 -2.11 -32.06 -27.21
N LEU A 352 -1.05 -32.79 -26.80
CA LEU A 352 0.33 -32.29 -26.76
C LEU A 352 1.09 -32.33 -28.09
N LYS A 353 0.51 -32.90 -29.16
CA LYS A 353 1.14 -32.93 -30.51
C LYS A 353 0.67 -31.81 -31.45
N ASN A 354 -0.34 -31.03 -31.07
CA ASN A 354 -0.92 -29.98 -31.93
C ASN A 354 -0.43 -28.56 -31.62
N LEU A 355 0.46 -28.37 -30.64
CA LEU A 355 1.06 -27.06 -30.32
C LEU A 355 2.52 -26.90 -30.81
N ILE A 356 3.13 -27.94 -31.40
CA ILE A 356 4.53 -27.91 -31.86
C ILE A 356 4.67 -27.82 -33.40
N ASN A 357 3.58 -27.94 -34.17
CA ASN A 357 3.65 -28.06 -35.64
C ASN A 357 2.94 -26.96 -36.45
N LYS A 358 2.84 -25.74 -35.92
CA LYS A 358 2.26 -24.61 -36.67
C LYS A 358 3.19 -23.41 -36.68
N ASP A 359 4.35 -23.58 -37.31
CA ASP A 359 5.12 -22.52 -37.97
C ASP A 359 6.24 -23.17 -38.80
N ASN A 360 5.93 -23.48 -40.07
CA ASN A 360 6.86 -23.57 -41.20
C ASN A 360 6.13 -24.06 -42.45
N SER A 361 5.65 -23.16 -43.30
CA SER A 361 5.70 -23.31 -44.78
C SER A 361 5.01 -22.16 -45.51
N THR A 362 5.79 -21.16 -45.89
CA THR A 362 5.59 -20.42 -47.15
C THR A 362 6.95 -20.02 -47.70
N SER A 363 7.40 -20.73 -48.74
CA SER A 363 8.56 -20.36 -49.55
C SER A 363 8.29 -20.65 -51.02
N ALA A 364 8.47 -19.61 -51.84
CA ALA A 364 8.98 -19.55 -53.21
C ALA A 364 8.30 -18.36 -53.94
N ARG A 365 8.98 -17.42 -54.60
CA ARG A 365 10.34 -17.38 -55.15
C ARG A 365 10.73 -15.94 -55.56
N THR A 366 12.00 -15.62 -55.32
CA THR A 366 12.96 -14.90 -56.20
C THR A 366 12.78 -13.40 -56.54
N MET A 367 13.71 -12.56 -56.05
CA MET A 367 14.80 -12.01 -56.87
C MET A 367 15.94 -11.43 -56.02
N ALA A 368 17.17 -11.62 -56.50
CA ALA A 368 18.43 -11.42 -55.80
C ALA A 368 19.10 -10.10 -56.20
N ILE A 369 19.69 -9.36 -55.25
CA ILE A 369 20.88 -8.52 -55.46
C ILE A 369 21.76 -8.53 -54.20
N SER A 370 23.06 -8.72 -54.45
CA SER A 370 24.23 -8.86 -53.57
C SER A 370 24.64 -7.56 -52.86
N ARG A 371 25.10 -7.63 -51.60
CA ARG A 371 26.44 -7.19 -51.15
C ARG A 371 26.72 -7.47 -49.66
N LYS A 372 28.01 -7.69 -49.39
CA LYS A 372 28.67 -8.27 -48.20
C LYS A 372 28.83 -7.28 -47.03
N SER A 373 28.83 -7.80 -45.80
CA SER A 373 29.62 -7.30 -44.66
C SER A 373 30.03 -8.45 -43.71
N PRO A 374 31.14 -8.33 -42.95
CA PRO A 374 31.87 -9.48 -42.43
C PRO A 374 31.62 -9.83 -40.95
N ILE A 375 32.01 -11.06 -40.65
CA ILE A 375 31.90 -11.87 -39.45
C ILE A 375 32.71 -11.32 -38.27
N SER A 376 32.11 -11.29 -37.07
CA SER A 376 32.81 -11.19 -35.78
C SER A 376 32.40 -12.38 -34.89
N LYS A 377 33.41 -13.04 -34.32
CA LYS A 377 33.36 -14.30 -33.57
C LYS A 377 32.96 -14.06 -32.11
N SER A 378 31.88 -14.67 -31.62
CA SER A 378 31.63 -14.79 -30.18
C SER A 378 32.37 -16.02 -29.63
N LYS A 379 33.13 -15.81 -28.54
CA LYS A 379 33.76 -16.86 -27.74
C LYS A 379 32.79 -17.27 -26.64
N ASN A 380 32.45 -18.55 -26.59
CA ASN A 380 31.70 -19.16 -25.49
C ASN A 380 32.60 -19.29 -24.25
N TYR A 381 32.12 -18.81 -23.11
CA TYR A 381 32.72 -19.12 -21.80
C TYR A 381 31.96 -20.29 -21.16
N HIS A 382 32.74 -21.29 -20.74
CA HIS A 382 32.32 -22.49 -20.03
C HIS A 382 31.65 -22.14 -18.68
N LEU A 383 30.46 -22.70 -18.44
CA LEU A 383 29.92 -22.86 -17.09
C LEU A 383 30.73 -23.94 -16.36
N SER A 384 31.28 -23.60 -15.20
CA SER A 384 31.79 -24.56 -14.23
C SER A 384 30.65 -25.19 -13.44
N HIS A 385 30.70 -26.52 -13.33
CA HIS A 385 29.85 -27.34 -12.48
C HIS A 385 29.99 -26.97 -10.99
N VAL A 386 28.86 -26.88 -10.30
CA VAL A 386 28.77 -26.94 -8.83
C VAL A 386 28.13 -28.29 -8.46
N ASP A 387 28.84 -29.04 -7.63
CA ASP A 387 28.53 -30.38 -7.13
C ASP A 387 27.36 -30.37 -6.13
N PRO A 388 26.33 -31.24 -6.25
CA PRO A 388 25.17 -31.23 -5.37
C PRO A 388 25.33 -32.23 -4.22
N GLN A 389 26.05 -31.85 -3.15
CA GLN A 389 25.93 -32.53 -1.86
C GLN A 389 25.92 -31.55 -0.70
N LYS A 390 24.72 -31.16 -0.27
CA LYS A 390 24.33 -30.83 1.12
C LYS A 390 22.86 -30.37 1.16
N ARG A 391 21.94 -31.33 1.21
CA ARG A 391 20.59 -31.13 1.73
C ARG A 391 20.16 -32.38 2.46
N HIS A 392 20.21 -32.37 3.78
CA HIS A 392 19.35 -33.09 4.70
C HIS A 392 19.74 -32.65 6.11
N HIS A 393 18.88 -31.88 6.80
CA HIS A 393 18.72 -31.78 8.26
C HIS A 393 18.02 -30.48 8.68
N ILE A 394 16.77 -30.26 8.24
CA ILE A 394 15.86 -29.32 8.93
C ILE A 394 14.43 -29.85 8.83
N SER A 395 14.03 -30.72 9.75
CA SER A 395 12.61 -31.00 10.01
C SER A 395 12.29 -31.47 11.44
N PHE A 396 13.21 -31.31 12.39
CA PHE A 396 12.99 -31.79 13.78
C PHE A 396 12.78 -30.66 14.81
N PHE A 397 12.96 -29.39 14.43
CA PHE A 397 12.84 -28.24 15.34
C PHE A 397 11.51 -27.49 15.28
N SER A 398 10.64 -27.74 14.29
CA SER A 398 9.36 -27.03 14.14
C SER A 398 8.19 -27.66 14.92
N GLN A 399 8.35 -28.88 15.46
CA GLN A 399 7.30 -29.54 16.24
C GLN A 399 7.42 -29.30 17.76
N LEU A 400 8.58 -28.93 18.29
CA LEU A 400 8.73 -28.64 19.72
C LEU A 400 8.30 -27.21 20.11
N SER A 401 8.28 -26.25 19.18
CA SER A 401 7.95 -24.86 19.50
C SER A 401 6.45 -24.60 19.65
N SER A 402 5.58 -25.35 18.95
CA SER A 402 4.13 -25.15 19.01
C SER A 402 3.52 -25.68 20.31
N SER A 403 4.00 -26.82 20.82
CA SER A 403 3.50 -27.43 22.06
C SER A 403 3.84 -26.60 23.31
N PHE A 404 4.97 -25.87 23.28
CA PHE A 404 5.40 -25.03 24.39
C PHE A 404 4.58 -23.74 24.49
N LEU A 405 4.25 -23.11 23.34
CA LEU A 405 3.39 -21.93 23.31
C LEU A 405 1.97 -22.23 23.77
N THR A 406 1.41 -23.37 23.37
CA THR A 406 0.06 -23.78 23.81
C THR A 406 -0.02 -24.05 25.31
N ALA A 407 1.04 -24.58 25.92
CA ALA A 407 1.10 -24.79 27.36
C ALA A 407 1.14 -23.47 28.15
N ILE A 408 1.89 -22.48 27.68
CA ILE A 408 1.96 -21.15 28.32
C ILE A 408 0.61 -20.43 28.24
N VAL A 409 -0.07 -20.50 27.11
CA VAL A 409 -1.41 -19.89 26.95
C VAL A 409 -2.44 -20.55 27.89
N LEU A 410 -2.40 -21.88 28.02
CA LEU A 410 -3.29 -22.60 28.96
C LEU A 410 -2.98 -22.27 30.43
N ILE A 411 -1.71 -22.09 30.79
CA ILE A 411 -1.32 -21.66 32.15
C ILE A 411 -1.83 -20.25 32.43
N ILE A 412 -1.69 -19.30 31.49
CA ILE A 412 -2.19 -17.92 31.63
C ILE A 412 -3.72 -17.88 31.76
N ILE A 413 -4.43 -18.65 30.94
CA ILE A 413 -5.90 -18.74 31.00
C ILE A 413 -6.34 -19.37 32.33
N SER A 414 -5.68 -20.43 32.80
CA SER A 414 -6.00 -21.07 34.09
C SER A 414 -5.74 -20.16 35.30
N SER A 415 -4.66 -19.37 35.26
CA SER A 415 -4.31 -18.40 36.30
C SER A 415 -5.35 -17.26 36.38
N ARG A 416 -5.78 -16.73 35.23
CA ARG A 416 -6.84 -15.70 35.22
C ARG A 416 -8.21 -16.25 35.62
N TYR A 417 -8.50 -17.52 35.32
CA TYR A 417 -9.74 -18.16 35.73
C TYR A 417 -9.81 -18.39 37.25
N LEU A 418 -8.66 -18.64 37.89
CA LEU A 418 -8.53 -18.75 39.35
C LEU A 418 -8.66 -17.40 40.08
N GLU A 419 -8.12 -16.31 39.52
CA GLU A 419 -8.33 -14.94 40.05
C GLU A 419 -9.80 -14.51 39.96
N TYR A 420 -10.49 -14.84 38.87
CA TYR A 420 -11.91 -14.48 38.69
C TYR A 420 -12.84 -15.19 39.70
N ARG A 421 -12.48 -16.39 40.16
CA ARG A 421 -13.26 -17.14 41.16
C ARG A 421 -13.02 -16.73 42.62
N GLN A 422 -11.94 -16.00 42.93
CA GLN A 422 -11.67 -15.51 44.29
C GLN A 422 -12.26 -14.12 44.58
N GLY A 423 -12.80 -13.44 43.56
CA GLY A 423 -13.41 -12.11 43.67
C GLY A 423 -14.55 -11.95 44.68
N PRO A 424 -15.46 -12.93 44.92
CA PRO A 424 -16.56 -12.72 45.85
C PRO A 424 -16.25 -13.06 47.31
N LEU A 425 -15.10 -13.70 47.63
CA LEU A 425 -14.81 -14.13 49.00
C LEU A 425 -14.06 -13.08 49.83
N ASN A 426 -13.40 -12.11 49.20
CA ASN A 426 -12.61 -11.08 49.89
C ASN A 426 -13.41 -9.82 50.27
N GLN A 427 -14.62 -9.61 49.75
CA GLN A 427 -15.48 -8.50 50.17
C GLN A 427 -16.29 -8.79 51.45
N LEU A 428 -16.42 -10.05 51.86
CA LEU A 428 -17.08 -10.43 53.11
C LEU A 428 -16.16 -10.37 54.35
N LEU A 429 -14.84 -10.38 54.17
CA LEU A 429 -13.88 -10.29 55.29
C LEU A 429 -13.54 -8.85 55.72
N GLN A 430 -13.76 -7.83 54.87
CA GLN A 430 -13.49 -6.42 55.24
C GLN A 430 -14.58 -5.79 56.10
N VAL A 431 -15.79 -6.36 56.16
CA VAL A 431 -16.88 -5.85 57.01
C VAL A 431 -16.74 -6.33 58.46
N PHE A 432 -16.03 -7.43 58.72
CA PHE A 432 -15.89 -8.00 60.08
C PHE A 432 -14.67 -7.51 60.88
N GLN A 433 -13.81 -6.65 60.32
CA GLN A 433 -12.60 -6.15 60.98
C GLN A 433 -12.67 -4.69 61.45
N MET A 434 -13.79 -3.99 61.22
CA MET A 434 -14.00 -2.57 61.60
C MET A 434 -14.79 -2.38 62.91
N GLU A 435 -14.95 -3.41 63.74
CA GLU A 435 -15.64 -3.30 65.05
C GLU A 435 -14.74 -3.53 66.28
N LYS A 436 -13.42 -3.67 66.08
CA LYS A 436 -12.46 -3.70 67.18
C LYS A 436 -11.26 -2.83 66.83
N LEU A 437 -11.32 -1.57 67.26
CA LEU A 437 -10.21 -0.77 67.82
C LEU A 437 -10.68 0.68 67.91
N GLY A 438 -11.64 0.92 68.81
CA GLY A 438 -11.78 2.23 69.45
C GLY A 438 -10.70 2.34 70.53
N GLY A 439 -9.97 3.46 70.56
CA GLY A 439 -9.13 3.78 71.70
C GLY A 439 -7.97 4.73 71.43
N ALA A 440 -8.14 5.96 71.92
CA ALA A 440 -7.11 6.89 72.42
C ALA A 440 -6.31 7.76 71.43
N GLY A 441 -6.34 9.08 71.70
CA GLY A 441 -5.08 9.82 71.84
C GLY A 441 -4.77 10.99 70.89
N THR A 442 -5.49 12.10 71.05
CA THR A 442 -4.98 13.49 71.16
C THR A 442 -3.61 13.95 70.58
N TYR A 443 -3.68 15.09 69.86
CA TYR A 443 -2.74 16.24 69.75
C TYR A 443 -1.37 16.09 69.05
N LYS A 444 -1.17 16.76 67.89
CA LYS A 444 -0.43 18.06 67.78
C LYS A 444 -0.34 18.58 66.32
N ARG A 445 -0.03 19.88 66.26
CA ARG A 445 -0.13 20.88 65.19
C ARG A 445 1.27 21.24 64.64
N TYR A 446 1.28 21.92 63.49
CA TYR A 446 2.39 22.60 62.77
C TYR A 446 3.22 21.68 61.86
N LYS A 447 3.56 22.05 60.62
CA LYS A 447 3.54 23.34 59.91
C LYS A 447 3.45 23.07 58.41
#